data_AF-A0A4Q4T8W4-F1
#
_entry.id   AF-A0A4Q4T8W4-F1
#
_cell.length_a   1.000
_cell.length_b   1.000
_cell.length_c   1.000
_cell.angle_alpha   90.00
_cell.angle_beta   90.00
_cell.angle_gamma   90.00
#
_symmetry.space_group_name_H-M   'P 1'
#
loop_
_entity.id
_entity.type
_entity.pdbx_description
1 polymer ?
#
loop_
_entity_poly.entity_id
_entity_poly.type
_entity_poly.pdbx_seq_one_letter_code
_entity_poly.pdbx_strand_id
1 'polypeptide(L)'
;MLLGANPIELSYRDHSPLSFPVVRGDQRMTNLLLDHGADIHKRTSGPEGTSIVDVAVHGGHLDALAIIVRHRAWWNSNKAQRNDYVIRALSSAARTTTFELGATLNYLLEGRGADPNAVYEALDAMPLHLSILFGQREAVRVLMRHRADVHWKLTIRGSLPFENMTPLEYAIGSRSAFPRTHQGHAREIAS
;
A
#
# COMPACT_ATOMS: atom_id res chain seq x y z
N MET A 1 33.29 2.11 -2.96
CA MET A 1 32.74 3.49 -2.94
C MET A 1 31.27 3.41 -3.28
N LEU A 2 30.40 3.53 -2.28
CA LEU A 2 28.94 3.53 -2.40
C LEU A 2 28.45 4.90 -1.93
N LEU A 3 28.15 5.80 -2.86
CA LEU A 3 27.49 7.08 -2.58
C LEU A 3 26.51 7.40 -3.72
N GLY A 4 25.23 7.55 -3.38
CA GLY A 4 24.43 8.63 -3.95
C GLY A 4 23.56 8.37 -5.17
N ALA A 5 23.35 7.14 -5.64
CA ALA A 5 22.33 6.91 -6.67
C ALA A 5 20.93 7.01 -6.04
N ASN A 6 20.29 8.16 -6.18
CA ASN A 6 18.86 8.31 -5.93
C ASN A 6 18.14 7.33 -6.86
N PRO A 7 17.37 6.34 -6.38
CA PRO A 7 16.87 5.22 -7.19
C PRO A 7 15.87 5.62 -8.29
N ILE A 8 15.67 6.92 -8.49
CA ILE A 8 14.71 7.53 -9.42
C ILE A 8 15.42 8.17 -10.64
N GLU A 9 16.75 8.32 -10.65
CA GLU A 9 17.50 8.82 -11.82
C GLU A 9 17.83 7.70 -12.83
N LEU A 10 16.80 6.98 -13.29
CA LEU A 10 16.94 6.02 -14.38
C LEU A 10 16.53 6.67 -15.72
N SER A 11 17.34 6.39 -16.74
CA SER A 11 17.28 6.79 -18.15
C SER A 11 15.88 7.08 -18.74
N TYR A 12 15.74 8.23 -19.43
CA TYR A 12 14.54 8.67 -20.16
C TYR A 12 14.00 7.68 -21.22
N ARG A 13 14.78 6.66 -21.61
CA ARG A 13 14.39 5.70 -22.67
C ARG A 13 13.54 4.52 -22.18
N ASP A 14 13.50 4.24 -20.88
CA ASP A 14 12.83 3.06 -20.32
C ASP A 14 11.51 3.37 -19.58
N HIS A 15 11.13 4.65 -19.48
CA HIS A 15 9.90 5.03 -18.78
C HIS A 15 8.65 4.70 -19.58
N SER A 16 7.74 3.92 -18.98
CA SER A 16 6.38 3.77 -19.50
C SER A 16 5.73 5.15 -19.62
N PRO A 17 5.01 5.48 -20.70
CA PRO A 17 4.29 6.77 -20.83
C PRO A 17 3.36 7.06 -19.63
N LEU A 18 2.95 6.02 -18.90
CA LEU A 18 2.13 6.09 -17.70
C LEU A 18 2.89 6.60 -16.45
N SER A 19 4.23 6.58 -16.43
CA SER A 19 5.05 6.93 -15.25
C SER A 19 4.89 8.37 -14.80
N PHE A 20 5.03 9.31 -15.73
CA PHE A 20 5.00 10.73 -15.40
C PHE A 20 3.63 11.17 -14.85
N PRO A 21 2.49 10.83 -15.47
CA PRO A 21 1.17 11.13 -14.91
C PRO A 21 0.95 10.57 -13.50
N VAL A 22 1.36 9.34 -13.23
CA VAL A 22 1.22 8.71 -11.90
C VAL A 22 2.03 9.45 -10.84
N VAL A 23 3.30 9.76 -11.12
CA VAL A 23 4.16 10.51 -10.18
C VAL A 23 3.62 11.91 -9.92
N ARG A 24 2.98 12.52 -10.92
CA ARG A 24 2.37 13.85 -10.82
C ARG A 24 0.98 13.85 -10.19
N GLY A 25 0.39 12.68 -9.94
CA GLY A 25 -1.01 12.57 -9.52
C GLY A 25 -2.01 13.03 -10.58
N ASP A 26 -1.62 13.05 -11.87
CA ASP A 26 -2.49 13.43 -12.97
C ASP A 26 -3.44 12.27 -13.29
N GLN A 27 -4.54 12.22 -12.55
CA GLN A 27 -5.56 11.19 -12.67
C GLN A 27 -6.18 11.15 -14.07
N ARG A 28 -6.37 12.32 -14.71
CA ARG A 28 -7.00 12.40 -16.04
C ARG A 28 -6.11 11.77 -17.10
N MET A 29 -4.82 12.14 -17.11
CA MET A 29 -3.85 11.57 -18.05
C MET A 29 -3.60 10.09 -17.75
N THR A 30 -3.58 9.69 -16.47
CA THR A 30 -3.45 8.29 -16.06
C THR A 30 -4.60 7.45 -16.63
N ASN A 31 -5.86 7.88 -16.48
CA ASN A 31 -7.01 7.17 -17.04
C ASN A 31 -6.93 7.11 -18.57
N LEU A 32 -6.61 8.22 -19.25
CA LEU A 32 -6.52 8.26 -20.71
C LEU A 32 -5.52 7.23 -21.25
N LEU A 33 -4.33 7.14 -20.65
CA LEU A 33 -3.31 6.19 -21.07
C LEU A 33 -3.72 4.74 -20.79
N LEU A 34 -4.39 4.49 -19.67
CA LEU A 34 -4.94 3.17 -19.33
C LEU A 34 -6.04 2.75 -20.32
N ASP A 35 -6.94 3.65 -20.69
CA ASP A 35 -7.98 3.43 -21.70
C ASP A 35 -7.39 3.06 -23.08
N HIS A 36 -6.20 3.60 -23.39
CA HIS A 36 -5.44 3.29 -24.60
C HIS A 36 -4.51 2.06 -24.46
N GLY A 37 -4.66 1.26 -23.39
CA GLY A 37 -3.97 -0.02 -23.24
C GLY A 37 -2.55 0.06 -22.69
N ALA A 38 -2.21 1.13 -21.95
CA ALA A 38 -0.95 1.17 -21.22
C ALA A 38 -0.80 -0.03 -20.27
N ASP A 39 0.29 -0.78 -20.43
CA ASP A 39 0.57 -1.96 -19.63
C ASP A 39 1.08 -1.58 -18.22
N ILE A 40 0.29 -1.93 -17.20
CA ILE A 40 0.58 -1.67 -15.79
C ILE A 40 1.62 -2.63 -15.21
N HIS A 41 1.91 -3.73 -15.89
CA HIS A 41 2.87 -4.75 -15.45
C HIS A 41 4.22 -4.64 -16.15
N LYS A 42 4.33 -3.79 -17.18
CA LYS A 42 5.60 -3.52 -17.86
C LYS A 42 6.64 -3.02 -16.85
N ARG A 43 7.79 -3.69 -16.83
CA ARG A 43 8.95 -3.33 -15.98
C ARG A 43 9.97 -2.57 -16.82
N THR A 44 10.65 -1.61 -16.21
CA THR A 44 11.81 -0.96 -16.84
C THR A 44 12.93 -1.97 -17.09
N SER A 45 13.83 -1.66 -18.00
CA SER A 45 15.04 -2.45 -18.23
C SER A 45 15.91 -2.51 -16.96
N GLY A 46 16.47 -3.68 -16.67
CA GLY A 46 17.43 -3.89 -15.58
C GLY A 46 17.08 -5.09 -14.68
N PRO A 47 18.02 -5.51 -13.80
CA PRO A 47 17.86 -6.68 -12.93
C PRO A 47 16.66 -6.55 -11.97
N GLU A 48 16.40 -5.33 -11.50
CA GLU A 48 15.33 -4.98 -10.55
C GLU A 48 14.26 -4.10 -11.21
N GLY A 49 14.00 -4.29 -12.50
CA GLY A 49 13.15 -3.39 -13.30
C GLY A 49 11.87 -2.95 -12.59
N THR A 50 11.51 -1.67 -12.63
CA THR A 50 10.41 -1.12 -11.84
C THR A 50 9.13 -1.06 -12.67
N SER A 51 8.00 -1.50 -12.14
CA SER A 51 6.68 -1.30 -12.78
C SER A 51 6.02 0.00 -12.32
N ILE A 52 4.99 0.46 -13.03
CA ILE A 52 4.22 1.64 -12.61
C ILE A 52 3.56 1.46 -11.23
N VAL A 53 3.20 0.22 -10.90
CA VAL A 53 2.62 -0.15 -9.61
C VAL A 53 3.67 -0.03 -8.51
N ASP A 54 4.91 -0.43 -8.78
CA ASP A 54 6.04 -0.23 -7.86
C ASP A 54 6.26 1.28 -7.61
N VAL A 55 6.22 2.11 -8.65
CA VAL A 55 6.34 3.58 -8.52
C VAL A 55 5.22 4.14 -7.65
N ALA A 56 3.96 3.76 -7.90
CA ALA A 56 2.82 4.23 -7.12
C ALA A 56 2.95 3.87 -5.63
N VAL A 57 3.35 2.62 -5.32
CA VAL A 57 3.49 2.16 -3.93
C VAL A 57 4.64 2.84 -3.20
N HIS A 58 5.84 2.92 -3.80
CA HIS A 58 7.00 3.54 -3.15
C HIS A 58 6.85 5.05 -3.01
N GLY A 59 6.20 5.70 -3.99
CA GLY A 59 5.89 7.12 -3.97
C GLY A 59 4.73 7.50 -3.03
N GLY A 60 3.95 6.53 -2.54
CA GLY A 60 2.75 6.81 -1.76
C GLY A 60 1.61 7.39 -2.61
N HIS A 61 1.54 7.07 -3.90
CA HIS A 61 0.48 7.53 -4.79
C HIS A 61 -0.72 6.58 -4.72
N LEU A 62 -1.42 6.58 -3.58
CA LEU A 62 -2.54 5.67 -3.33
C LEU A 62 -3.70 5.91 -4.31
N ASP A 63 -3.92 7.16 -4.71
CA ASP A 63 -4.89 7.57 -5.73
C ASP A 63 -4.58 6.95 -7.09
N ALA A 64 -3.31 6.99 -7.53
CA ALA A 64 -2.87 6.32 -8.74
C ALA A 64 -3.04 4.80 -8.65
N LEU A 65 -2.69 4.19 -7.51
CA LEU A 65 -2.91 2.77 -7.28
C LEU A 65 -4.41 2.42 -7.33
N ALA A 66 -5.27 3.28 -6.78
CA ALA A 66 -6.70 3.09 -6.79
C ALA A 66 -7.30 3.16 -8.20
N ILE A 67 -6.81 4.09 -9.04
CA ILE A 67 -7.14 4.16 -10.46
C ILE A 67 -6.74 2.87 -11.18
N ILE A 68 -5.48 2.44 -10.99
CA ILE A 68 -4.95 1.23 -11.63
C ILE A 68 -5.78 -0.01 -11.28
N VAL A 69 -6.11 -0.22 -10.01
CA VAL A 69 -6.90 -1.36 -9.52
C VAL A 69 -8.34 -1.34 -10.05
N ARG A 70 -8.95 -0.15 -10.17
CA ARG A 70 -10.32 0.00 -10.67
C ARG A 70 -10.39 -0.13 -12.19
N HIS A 71 -9.30 0.15 -12.89
CA HIS A 71 -9.23 0.10 -14.35
C HIS A 71 -9.39 -1.33 -14.93
N ARG A 72 -9.93 -1.42 -16.15
CA ARG A 72 -10.19 -2.68 -16.87
C ARG A 72 -8.97 -3.59 -17.02
N ALA A 73 -7.80 -2.97 -17.17
CA ALA A 73 -6.52 -3.66 -17.28
C ALA A 73 -6.26 -4.64 -16.10
N TRP A 74 -6.82 -4.37 -14.92
CA TRP A 74 -6.64 -5.18 -13.73
C TRP A 74 -7.74 -6.26 -13.55
N TRP A 75 -8.71 -6.36 -14.46
CA TRP A 75 -9.88 -7.23 -14.28
C TRP A 75 -9.58 -8.73 -14.39
N ASN A 76 -8.46 -9.11 -15.02
CA ASN A 76 -8.05 -10.50 -15.18
C ASN A 76 -7.00 -10.97 -14.14
N SER A 77 -6.80 -10.22 -13.06
CA SER A 77 -5.82 -10.59 -12.03
C SER A 77 -6.26 -11.85 -11.25
N ASN A 78 -5.33 -12.76 -10.98
CA ASN A 78 -5.56 -13.97 -10.19
C ASN A 78 -5.63 -13.66 -8.67
N LYS A 79 -6.07 -14.63 -7.84
CA LYS A 79 -6.23 -14.41 -6.39
C LYS A 79 -4.95 -13.91 -5.70
N ALA A 80 -3.80 -14.47 -6.05
CA ALA A 80 -2.51 -14.07 -5.46
C ALA A 80 -2.17 -12.61 -5.78
N GLN A 81 -2.37 -12.17 -7.02
CA GLN A 81 -2.19 -10.76 -7.41
C GLN A 81 -3.13 -9.85 -6.64
N ARG A 82 -4.40 -10.23 -6.47
CA ARG A 82 -5.36 -9.41 -5.72
C ARG A 82 -5.00 -9.27 -4.24
N ASN A 83 -4.48 -10.35 -3.65
CA ASN A 83 -3.97 -10.35 -2.27
C ASN A 83 -2.74 -9.44 -2.13
N ASP A 84 -1.78 -9.52 -3.07
CA ASP A 84 -0.60 -8.64 -3.09
C ASP A 84 -1.02 -7.16 -3.11
N TYR A 85 -2.03 -6.81 -3.90
CA TYR A 85 -2.51 -5.43 -3.98
C TYR A 85 -3.13 -4.88 -2.69
N VAL A 86 -3.70 -5.74 -1.84
CA VAL A 86 -4.15 -5.33 -0.49
C VAL A 86 -2.94 -4.86 0.32
N ILE A 87 -1.86 -5.63 0.31
CA ILE A 87 -0.61 -5.29 1.02
C ILE A 87 0.02 -4.02 0.44
N ARG A 88 0.07 -3.91 -0.89
CA ARG A 88 0.57 -2.72 -1.58
C ARG A 88 -0.21 -1.45 -1.24
N ALA A 89 -1.53 -1.52 -1.16
CA ALA A 89 -2.38 -0.39 -0.78
C ALA A 89 -2.12 0.05 0.67
N LEU A 90 -2.00 -0.90 1.60
CA LEU A 90 -1.65 -0.62 2.99
C LEU A 90 -0.26 0.03 3.11
N SER A 91 0.75 -0.53 2.44
CA SER A 91 2.11 0.00 2.42
C SER A 91 2.20 1.39 1.79
N SER A 92 1.51 1.60 0.66
CA SER A 92 1.42 2.92 0.02
C SER A 92 0.81 3.93 0.99
N ALA A 93 -0.31 3.60 1.63
CA ALA A 93 -1.01 4.49 2.55
C ALA A 93 -0.23 4.79 3.84
N ALA A 94 0.79 3.99 4.20
CA ALA A 94 1.64 4.27 5.36
C ALA A 94 2.51 5.52 5.16
N ARG A 95 2.72 5.93 3.90
CA ARG A 95 3.56 7.08 3.52
C ARG A 95 2.74 8.35 3.25
N THR A 96 1.43 8.32 3.48
CA THR A 96 0.49 9.37 3.05
C THR A 96 -0.61 9.54 4.09
N THR A 97 -1.37 10.63 3.98
CA THR A 97 -2.57 10.88 4.80
C THR A 97 -3.88 10.68 4.00
N THR A 98 -3.85 9.90 2.92
CA THR A 98 -4.92 9.91 1.88
C THR A 98 -6.24 9.25 2.28
N PHE A 99 -7.34 9.79 1.69
CA PHE A 99 -8.74 9.47 1.97
C PHE A 99 -9.30 8.20 1.26
N GLU A 100 -8.57 7.58 0.35
CA GLU A 100 -9.12 6.54 -0.53
C GLU A 100 -8.87 5.08 -0.10
N LEU A 101 -8.06 4.85 0.93
CA LEU A 101 -7.64 3.49 1.33
C LEU A 101 -8.84 2.55 1.56
N GLY A 102 -9.84 2.99 2.32
CA GLY A 102 -11.01 2.17 2.61
C GLY A 102 -11.80 1.79 1.36
N ALA A 103 -11.97 2.72 0.42
CA ALA A 103 -12.66 2.47 -0.84
C ALA A 103 -11.87 1.51 -1.75
N THR A 104 -10.54 1.64 -1.79
CA THR A 104 -9.67 0.73 -2.54
C THR A 104 -9.72 -0.67 -1.96
N LEU A 105 -9.65 -0.81 -0.64
CA LEU A 105 -9.74 -2.10 0.04
C LEU A 105 -11.12 -2.75 -0.15
N ASN A 106 -12.22 -2.00 0.00
CA ASN A 106 -13.56 -2.54 -0.28
C ASN A 106 -13.67 -3.07 -1.70
N TYR A 107 -13.16 -2.33 -2.68
CA TYR A 107 -13.18 -2.77 -4.07
C TYR A 107 -12.39 -4.08 -4.29
N LEU A 108 -11.22 -4.21 -3.67
CA LEU A 108 -10.39 -5.41 -3.75
C LEU A 108 -11.05 -6.63 -3.07
N LEU A 109 -11.68 -6.43 -1.92
CA LEU A 109 -12.25 -7.49 -1.09
C LEU A 109 -13.63 -7.94 -1.60
N GLU A 110 -14.55 -7.01 -1.84
CA GLU A 110 -15.92 -7.32 -2.30
C GLU A 110 -15.96 -7.66 -3.77
N GLY A 111 -15.44 -6.76 -4.61
CA GLY A 111 -15.65 -6.80 -6.05
C GLY A 111 -14.77 -7.82 -6.76
N ARG A 112 -13.69 -8.26 -6.10
CA ARG A 112 -12.60 -9.00 -6.75
C ARG A 112 -12.13 -10.23 -6.00
N GLY A 113 -12.61 -10.50 -4.79
CA GLY A 113 -12.28 -11.73 -4.06
C GLY A 113 -10.80 -11.82 -3.70
N ALA A 114 -10.19 -10.68 -3.32
CA ALA A 114 -9.02 -10.70 -2.46
C ALA A 114 -9.39 -11.28 -1.10
N ASP A 115 -8.47 -12.01 -0.49
CA ASP A 115 -8.66 -12.66 0.79
C ASP A 115 -8.14 -11.75 1.92
N PRO A 116 -9.00 -11.29 2.84
CA PRO A 116 -8.59 -10.41 3.93
C PRO A 116 -7.62 -11.09 4.91
N ASN A 117 -7.50 -12.41 4.85
CA ASN A 117 -6.61 -13.23 5.66
C ASN A 117 -5.40 -13.76 4.88
N ALA A 118 -5.17 -13.26 3.66
CA ALA A 118 -4.00 -13.63 2.87
C ALA A 118 -2.72 -13.28 3.63
N VAL A 119 -1.95 -14.29 4.00
CA VAL A 119 -0.67 -14.09 4.67
C VAL A 119 0.32 -13.48 3.68
N TYR A 120 0.89 -12.34 4.05
CA TYR A 120 2.04 -11.78 3.37
C TYR A 120 3.29 -12.54 3.80
N GLU A 121 3.75 -13.46 2.96
CA GLU A 121 4.81 -14.43 3.28
C GLU A 121 6.09 -13.78 3.78
N ALA A 122 6.49 -12.62 3.23
CA ALA A 122 7.72 -11.96 3.62
C ALA A 122 7.73 -11.47 5.08
N LEU A 123 6.56 -11.28 5.70
CA LEU A 123 6.43 -10.86 7.10
C LEU A 123 5.59 -11.82 7.95
N ASP A 124 5.15 -12.96 7.38
CA ASP A 124 4.12 -13.85 7.93
C ASP A 124 2.97 -13.08 8.61
N ALA A 125 2.50 -12.05 7.89
CA ALA A 125 1.60 -11.05 8.41
C ALA A 125 0.32 -10.99 7.58
N MET A 126 -0.83 -11.08 8.25
CA MET A 126 -2.11 -10.76 7.59
C MET A 126 -2.27 -9.24 7.40
N PRO A 127 -3.08 -8.79 6.41
CA PRO A 127 -3.44 -7.39 6.21
C PRO A 127 -3.83 -6.65 7.49
N LEU A 128 -4.53 -7.32 8.40
CA LEU A 128 -4.96 -6.73 9.67
C LEU A 128 -3.76 -6.32 10.55
N HIS A 129 -2.69 -7.12 10.61
CA HIS A 129 -1.46 -6.76 11.34
C HIS A 129 -0.84 -5.49 10.77
N LEU A 130 -0.69 -5.41 9.44
CA LEU A 130 -0.09 -4.26 8.76
C LEU A 130 -0.91 -2.98 8.94
N SER A 131 -2.24 -3.08 8.88
CA SER A 131 -3.12 -1.93 9.10
C SER A 131 -2.98 -1.34 10.51
N ILE A 132 -2.71 -2.18 11.51
CA ILE A 132 -2.49 -1.74 12.89
C ILE A 132 -1.07 -1.18 13.04
N LEU A 133 -0.05 -1.84 12.47
CA LEU A 133 1.34 -1.35 12.43
C LEU A 133 1.43 0.06 11.85
N PHE A 134 0.69 0.33 10.77
CA PHE A 134 0.68 1.65 10.14
C PHE A 134 -0.35 2.61 10.73
N GLY A 135 -1.09 2.23 11.78
CA GLY A 135 -2.08 3.09 12.45
C GLY A 135 -3.32 3.43 11.60
N GLN A 136 -3.61 2.64 10.56
CA GLN A 136 -4.64 2.90 9.56
C GLN A 136 -6.02 2.41 10.05
N ARG A 137 -6.69 3.22 10.88
CA ARG A 137 -8.00 2.87 11.47
C ARG A 137 -9.08 2.48 10.46
N GLU A 138 -9.14 3.16 9.32
CA GLU A 138 -10.14 2.83 8.30
C GLU A 138 -9.85 1.49 7.63
N ALA A 139 -8.58 1.14 7.41
CA ALA A 139 -8.21 -0.18 6.92
C ALA A 139 -8.58 -1.29 7.91
N VAL A 140 -8.33 -1.09 9.22
CA VAL A 140 -8.78 -2.02 10.27
C VAL A 140 -10.29 -2.24 10.17
N ARG A 141 -11.07 -1.15 10.08
CA ARG A 141 -12.53 -1.21 9.97
C ARG A 141 -12.99 -1.98 8.73
N VAL A 142 -12.41 -1.69 7.57
CA VAL A 142 -12.75 -2.36 6.31
C VAL A 142 -12.40 -3.85 6.36
N LEU A 143 -11.19 -4.20 6.79
CA LEU A 143 -10.75 -5.59 6.91
C LEU A 143 -11.63 -6.38 7.88
N MET A 144 -12.02 -5.81 9.02
CA MET A 144 -12.95 -6.44 9.97
C MET A 144 -14.35 -6.66 9.39
N ARG A 145 -14.89 -5.71 8.61
CA ARG A 145 -16.17 -5.89 7.90
C ARG A 145 -16.11 -7.07 6.94
N HIS A 146 -14.93 -7.31 6.35
CA HIS A 146 -14.66 -8.44 5.46
C HIS A 146 -14.23 -9.72 6.20
N ARG A 147 -14.43 -9.81 7.52
CA ARG A 147 -14.12 -10.99 8.34
C ARG A 147 -12.63 -11.35 8.39
N ALA A 148 -11.77 -10.33 8.44
CA ALA A 148 -10.37 -10.54 8.81
C ALA A 148 -10.27 -11.20 10.19
N ASP A 149 -9.42 -12.22 10.31
CA ASP A 149 -9.17 -12.95 11.54
C ASP A 149 -8.40 -12.07 12.53
N VAL A 150 -8.93 -11.96 13.74
CA VAL A 150 -8.36 -11.16 14.83
C VAL A 150 -7.50 -12.00 15.78
N HIS A 151 -7.45 -13.32 15.57
CA HIS A 151 -6.81 -14.30 16.45
C HIS A 151 -5.58 -14.97 15.85
N TRP A 152 -5.32 -14.81 14.55
CA TRP A 152 -4.07 -15.27 13.95
C TRP A 152 -2.89 -14.64 14.66
N LYS A 153 -1.84 -15.40 14.93
CA LYS A 153 -0.63 -14.90 15.58
C LYS A 153 0.45 -14.68 14.55
N LEU A 154 1.12 -13.54 14.62
CA LEU A 154 2.29 -13.27 13.79
C LEU A 154 3.41 -14.25 14.15
N THR A 155 3.92 -15.04 13.19
CA THR A 155 4.92 -16.09 13.48
C THR A 155 6.37 -15.64 13.29
N ILE A 156 6.66 -14.54 12.57
CA ILE A 156 8.06 -14.19 12.26
C ILE A 156 8.85 -13.83 13.52
N ARG A 157 9.99 -14.54 13.63
CA ARG A 157 11.09 -14.36 14.57
C ARG A 157 12.03 -13.24 14.10
N GLY A 158 12.37 -12.32 15.00
CA GLY A 158 13.64 -11.58 14.97
C GLY A 158 13.70 -10.23 14.23
N SER A 159 12.63 -9.73 13.59
CA SER A 159 12.70 -8.46 12.83
C SER A 159 11.61 -7.42 13.16
N LEU A 160 10.57 -7.81 13.91
CA LEU A 160 9.56 -6.89 14.43
C LEU A 160 9.55 -6.96 15.97
N PRO A 161 9.34 -5.84 16.71
CA PRO A 161 9.50 -5.82 18.16
C PRO A 161 8.45 -6.63 18.96
N PHE A 162 7.58 -7.39 18.29
CA PHE A 162 6.30 -7.84 18.84
C PHE A 162 5.96 -9.29 18.42
N GLU A 163 6.85 -10.23 18.69
CA GLU A 163 6.72 -11.66 18.35
C GLU A 163 5.48 -12.33 18.99
N ASN A 164 4.86 -13.29 18.29
CA ASN A 164 3.79 -14.16 18.79
C ASN A 164 2.51 -13.43 19.28
N MET A 165 2.28 -12.21 18.79
CA MET A 165 1.09 -11.42 19.12
C MET A 165 0.02 -11.57 18.03
N THR A 166 -1.24 -11.63 18.46
CA THR A 166 -2.43 -11.41 17.63
C THR A 166 -2.52 -9.94 17.18
N PRO A 167 -3.32 -9.61 16.15
CA PRO A 167 -3.60 -8.22 15.78
C PRO A 167 -4.04 -7.35 16.96
N LEU A 168 -4.83 -7.88 17.88
CA LEU A 168 -5.30 -7.15 19.07
C LEU A 168 -4.21 -6.95 20.12
N GLU A 169 -3.43 -7.99 20.42
CA GLU A 169 -2.27 -7.88 21.32
C GLU A 169 -1.24 -6.87 20.76
N TYR A 170 -1.04 -6.88 19.44
CA TYR A 170 -0.22 -5.93 18.71
C TYR A 170 -0.74 -4.49 18.83
N ALA A 171 -2.06 -4.27 18.73
CA ALA A 171 -2.67 -2.96 18.93
C ALA A 171 -2.48 -2.40 20.35
N ILE A 172 -2.41 -3.28 21.34
CA ILE A 172 -2.19 -2.92 22.76
C ILE A 172 -0.70 -2.66 23.00
N GLY A 173 0.20 -3.53 22.52
CA GLY A 173 1.65 -3.40 22.68
C GLY A 173 2.26 -2.20 21.96
N SER A 174 1.78 -1.86 20.77
CA SER A 174 2.27 -0.71 19.98
C SER A 174 1.98 0.65 20.63
N ARG A 175 0.91 0.76 21.45
CA ARG A 175 0.64 1.96 22.27
C ARG A 175 1.71 2.20 23.35
N SER A 176 2.33 1.13 23.84
CA SER A 176 3.33 1.16 24.90
C SER A 176 4.74 1.43 24.37
N ALA A 177 5.04 0.97 23.15
CA ALA A 177 6.34 1.13 22.50
C ALA A 177 6.54 2.46 21.76
N PHE A 178 5.45 3.10 21.30
CA PHE A 178 5.47 4.41 20.66
C PHE A 178 4.44 5.35 21.31
N PRO A 179 4.78 6.02 22.44
CA PRO A 179 3.89 7.01 23.02
C PRO A 179 3.60 8.09 21.98
N ARG A 180 2.33 8.44 21.83
CA ARG A 180 1.84 9.46 20.89
C ARG A 180 2.68 10.72 21.05
N THR A 181 3.54 11.02 20.08
CA THR A 181 4.07 12.37 19.96
C THR A 181 2.88 13.25 19.61
N HIS A 182 2.51 14.10 20.57
CA HIS A 182 1.49 15.12 20.39
C HIS A 182 1.84 15.94 19.14
N GLN A 183 1.05 15.84 18.07
CA GLN A 183 0.84 17.00 17.21
C GLN A 183 0.01 17.99 18.03
N GLY A 184 0.70 18.75 18.86
CA GLY A 184 0.18 19.94 19.50
C GLY A 184 -0.25 20.92 18.42
N HIS A 185 -1.53 21.24 18.43
CA HIS A 185 -2.04 22.44 17.77
C HIS A 185 -1.36 23.64 18.42
N ALA A 186 -0.36 24.22 17.75
CA ALA A 186 0.04 25.60 18.03
C ALA A 186 -0.90 26.53 17.25
N ARG A 187 -2.12 26.69 17.78
CA ARG A 187 -2.88 27.92 17.59
C ARG A 187 -2.70 28.72 18.87
N GLU A 188 -1.71 29.60 18.85
CA GLU A 188 -1.66 30.79 19.70
C GLU A 188 -0.84 31.83 18.93
N ILE A 189 -1.54 32.61 18.11
CA ILE A 189 -1.02 33.90 17.64
C ILE A 189 -1.46 34.86 18.74
N ALA A 190 -0.48 35.36 19.49
CA ALA A 190 -0.66 36.36 20.51
C ALA A 190 -1.31 37.63 19.95
N SER A 191 -2.11 38.27 20.82
CA SER A 191 -2.64 39.63 20.71
C SER A 191 -1.56 40.68 20.41
#